data_AF-A0A9D1PHE3-F1
#
_entry.id   AF-A0A9D1PHE3-F1
#
_cell.length_a   1.000
_cell.length_b   1.000
_cell.length_c   1.000
_cell.angle_alpha   90.00
_cell.angle_beta   90.00
_cell.angle_gamma   90.00
#
_symmetry.space_group_name_H-M   'P 1'
#
loop_
_entity.id
_entity.type
_entity.pdbx_description
1 polymer ?
#
loop_
_entity_poly.entity_id
_entity_poly.type
_entity_poly.pdbx_seq_one_letter_code
_entity_poly.pdbx_strand_id
1 'polypeptide(L)'
;MIKSLQKKFIFTAMIAVSVLLLFLLGAINIANILLVSGDVQRNLSMIADREFGIYNIPVEPKQEPIFFQRPKEDAFMSANFFIVTYDKNNKIINIDVSRIPSVDENEAQKFAQNIDDINGRVSKFRYEVRQNDYKKIIVFLDTSAEIISYLRVLLLSGALGLICWLLMLTLVIILSKKAICPIAESVVCQKFSLSDMALEVSDSFLESMALKNIAFETKIESDIILNANSENIRQLFSILLDNAVKYTDENGLISLSLTKSDKNIIIDLQNTCETLPYINPEKLFDRFYRADKARTQKTGGYGIGLSVAKAIVNAQNGKITVNYINNNKICFKIIF
;
A
#
# COMPACT_ATOMS: atom_id res chain seq x y z
N MET A 1 2.87 6.91 17.17
CA MET A 1 3.17 7.24 15.76
C MET A 1 3.53 6.02 14.90
N ILE A 2 4.50 5.19 15.32
CA ILE A 2 5.01 4.01 14.58
C ILE A 2 3.93 2.97 14.26
N LYS A 3 3.08 2.60 15.23
CA LYS A 3 1.95 1.67 14.98
C LYS A 3 0.95 2.20 13.94
N SER A 4 0.77 3.51 13.84
CA SER A 4 -0.13 4.10 12.82
C SER A 4 0.48 4.04 11.43
N LEU A 5 1.81 4.21 11.33
CA LEU A 5 2.55 4.10 10.09
C LEU A 5 2.58 2.65 9.58
N GLN A 6 2.79 1.68 10.49
CA GLN A 6 2.69 0.24 10.20
C GLN A 6 1.32 -0.12 9.63
N LYS A 7 0.22 0.34 10.26
CA LYS A 7 -1.14 0.08 9.77
C LYS A 7 -1.37 0.65 8.36
N LYS A 8 -0.93 1.87 8.09
CA LYS A 8 -1.06 2.51 6.76
C LYS A 8 -0.25 1.77 5.69
N PHE A 9 0.96 1.33 6.03
CA PHE A 9 1.80 0.54 5.13
C PHE A 9 1.15 -0.81 4.80
N ILE A 10 0.72 -1.57 5.82
CA ILE A 10 0.04 -2.85 5.63
C ILE A 10 -1.22 -2.66 4.78
N PHE A 11 -2.05 -1.66 5.08
CA PHE A 11 -3.26 -1.37 4.32
C PHE A 11 -2.98 -1.10 2.84
N THR A 12 -2.00 -0.24 2.54
CA THR A 12 -1.63 0.10 1.16
C THR A 12 -1.10 -1.10 0.40
N ALA A 13 -0.23 -1.91 1.04
CA ALA A 13 0.30 -3.13 0.44
C ALA A 13 -0.81 -4.16 0.16
N MET A 14 -1.75 -4.34 1.10
CA MET A 14 -2.85 -5.28 0.94
C MET A 14 -3.83 -4.86 -0.14
N ILE A 15 -4.07 -3.56 -0.35
CA ILE A 15 -4.87 -3.06 -1.49
C ILE A 15 -4.22 -3.50 -2.81
N ALA A 16 -2.91 -3.29 -2.97
CA ALA A 16 -2.22 -3.66 -4.19
C ALA A 16 -2.28 -5.17 -4.46
N VAL A 17 -2.09 -5.99 -3.41
CA VAL A 17 -2.22 -7.45 -3.50
C VAL A 17 -3.66 -7.87 -3.84
N SER A 18 -4.67 -7.25 -3.24
CA SER A 18 -6.08 -7.52 -3.54
C SER A 18 -6.44 -7.19 -4.99
N VAL A 19 -5.99 -6.05 -5.52
CA VAL A 19 -6.22 -5.67 -6.92
C VAL A 19 -5.58 -6.68 -7.87
N LEU A 20 -4.33 -7.08 -7.59
CA LEU A 20 -3.62 -8.07 -8.40
C LEU A 20 -4.32 -9.44 -8.37
N LEU A 21 -4.74 -9.91 -7.19
CA LEU A 21 -5.45 -11.19 -7.05
C LEU A 21 -6.81 -11.17 -7.75
N LEU A 22 -7.58 -10.08 -7.64
CA LEU A 22 -8.86 -9.95 -8.34
C LEU A 22 -8.68 -9.99 -9.86
N PHE A 23 -7.66 -9.30 -10.38
CA PHE A 23 -7.33 -9.33 -11.80
C PHE A 23 -6.97 -10.75 -12.26
N LEU A 24 -6.08 -11.44 -11.54
CA LEU A 24 -5.65 -12.79 -11.88
C LEU A 24 -6.80 -13.80 -11.83
N LEU A 25 -7.59 -13.79 -10.75
CA LEU A 25 -8.76 -14.66 -10.59
C LEU A 25 -9.82 -14.39 -11.66
N GLY A 26 -10.05 -13.11 -11.98
CA GLY A 26 -10.93 -12.69 -13.06
C GLY A 26 -10.46 -13.24 -14.41
N ALA A 27 -9.17 -13.08 -14.74
CA ALA A 27 -8.60 -13.58 -15.99
C ALA A 27 -8.73 -15.11 -16.12
N ILE A 28 -8.46 -15.86 -15.04
CA ILE A 28 -8.59 -17.32 -15.02
C ILE A 28 -10.06 -17.73 -15.26
N ASN A 29 -11.01 -17.11 -14.56
CA ASN A 29 -12.42 -17.44 -14.70
C ASN A 29 -12.96 -17.06 -16.09
N ILE A 30 -12.59 -15.89 -16.63
CA ILE A 30 -12.97 -15.47 -17.98
C ILE A 30 -12.40 -16.44 -19.03
N ALA A 31 -11.11 -16.79 -18.92
CA ALA A 31 -10.49 -17.75 -19.83
C ALA A 31 -11.21 -19.11 -19.80
N ASN A 32 -11.55 -19.62 -18.60
CA ASN A 32 -12.32 -20.85 -18.44
C ASN A 32 -13.72 -20.74 -19.09
N ILE A 33 -14.42 -19.62 -18.92
CA ILE A 33 -15.72 -19.38 -19.55
C ILE A 33 -15.61 -19.40 -21.08
N LEU A 34 -14.62 -18.70 -21.65
CA LEU A 34 -14.40 -18.63 -23.09
C LEU A 34 -14.06 -20.01 -23.68
N LEU A 35 -13.19 -20.76 -23.02
CA LEU A 35 -12.78 -22.11 -23.46
C LEU A 35 -13.99 -23.06 -23.50
N VAL A 36 -14.69 -23.23 -22.38
CA VAL A 36 -15.83 -24.16 -22.30
C VAL A 36 -17.00 -23.68 -23.18
N SER A 37 -17.24 -22.37 -23.28
CA SER A 37 -18.31 -21.84 -24.16
C SER A 37 -18.02 -22.14 -25.63
N GLY A 38 -16.75 -22.08 -26.03
CA GLY A 38 -16.31 -22.45 -27.38
C GLY A 38 -16.53 -23.93 -27.67
N ASP A 39 -16.22 -24.81 -26.72
CA ASP A 39 -16.43 -26.25 -26.86
C ASP A 39 -17.92 -26.61 -26.93
N VAL A 40 -18.76 -25.99 -26.10
CA VAL A 40 -20.23 -26.14 -26.16
C VAL A 40 -20.76 -25.71 -27.53
N GLN A 41 -20.36 -24.55 -28.04
CA GLN A 41 -20.81 -24.06 -29.34
C GLN A 41 -20.38 -24.99 -30.47
N ARG A 42 -19.14 -25.50 -30.42
CA ARG A 42 -18.65 -26.47 -31.40
C ARG A 42 -19.47 -27.76 -31.37
N ASN A 43 -19.71 -28.33 -30.20
CA ASN A 43 -20.51 -29.55 -30.04
C ASN A 43 -21.92 -29.35 -30.58
N LEU A 44 -22.55 -28.24 -30.23
CA LEU A 44 -23.87 -27.87 -30.71
C LEU A 44 -23.92 -27.73 -32.24
N SER A 45 -22.93 -27.07 -32.84
CA SER A 45 -22.82 -26.94 -34.30
C SER A 45 -22.61 -28.28 -35.00
N MET A 46 -21.82 -29.20 -34.43
CA MET A 46 -21.60 -30.54 -34.97
C MET A 46 -22.88 -31.39 -34.93
N ILE A 47 -23.64 -31.31 -33.84
CA ILE A 47 -24.95 -31.97 -33.73
C ILE A 47 -25.92 -31.38 -34.77
N ALA A 48 -26.00 -30.05 -34.84
CA ALA A 48 -26.89 -29.38 -35.77
C ALA A 48 -26.55 -29.72 -37.23
N ASP A 49 -25.28 -29.69 -37.63
CA ASP A 49 -24.86 -30.01 -38.99
C ASP A 49 -25.14 -31.48 -39.36
N ARG A 50 -24.85 -32.42 -38.46
CA ARG A 50 -25.12 -33.85 -38.67
C ARG A 50 -26.60 -34.15 -38.84
N GLU A 51 -27.44 -33.61 -37.97
CA GLU A 51 -28.90 -33.81 -38.00
C GLU A 51 -29.56 -33.03 -39.14
N PHE A 52 -28.94 -31.93 -39.58
CA PHE A 52 -29.38 -31.21 -40.79
C PHE A 52 -28.98 -31.92 -42.09
N GLY A 53 -28.09 -32.92 -42.03
CA GLY A 53 -27.60 -33.66 -43.20
C GLY A 53 -26.44 -32.99 -43.93
N ILE A 54 -25.73 -32.06 -43.27
CA ILE A 54 -24.49 -31.46 -43.76
C ILE A 54 -23.34 -32.38 -43.36
N TYR A 55 -22.94 -33.28 -44.26
CA TYR A 55 -21.77 -34.12 -44.07
C TYR A 55 -20.50 -33.33 -44.39
N ASN A 56 -20.03 -32.54 -43.43
CA ASN A 56 -18.66 -32.06 -43.46
C ASN A 56 -17.75 -33.19 -42.98
N ILE A 57 -16.79 -33.62 -43.81
CA ILE A 57 -15.72 -34.52 -43.37
C ILE A 57 -14.97 -33.79 -42.24
N PRO A 58 -14.91 -34.33 -41.01
CA PRO A 58 -14.15 -33.68 -39.95
C PRO A 58 -12.69 -33.63 -40.40
N VAL A 59 -12.15 -32.43 -40.55
CA VAL A 59 -10.69 -32.29 -40.65
C VAL A 59 -10.15 -32.75 -39.30
N GLU A 60 -9.46 -33.89 -39.30
CA GLU A 60 -8.86 -34.47 -38.10
C GLU A 60 -8.02 -33.37 -37.42
N PRO A 61 -8.32 -33.00 -36.16
CA PRO A 61 -7.61 -31.90 -35.54
C PRO A 61 -6.14 -32.30 -35.42
N LYS A 62 -5.23 -31.43 -35.90
CA LYS A 62 -3.80 -31.53 -35.57
C LYS A 62 -3.68 -31.76 -34.07
N GLN A 63 -2.89 -32.76 -33.65
CA GLN A 63 -2.70 -33.08 -32.23
C GLN A 63 -2.36 -31.81 -31.44
N GLU A 64 -3.33 -31.32 -30.67
CA GLU A 64 -3.14 -30.17 -29.79
C GLU A 64 -2.34 -30.63 -28.54
N PRO A 65 -1.53 -29.75 -27.93
CA PRO A 65 -0.85 -30.05 -26.67
C PRO A 65 -1.87 -30.46 -25.60
N ILE A 66 -1.49 -31.32 -24.65
CA ILE A 66 -2.40 -31.92 -23.64
C ILE A 66 -3.28 -30.89 -22.92
N PHE A 67 -2.75 -29.69 -22.63
CA PHE A 67 -3.52 -28.63 -21.98
C PHE A 67 -4.66 -28.06 -22.84
N PHE A 68 -4.52 -28.17 -24.17
CA PHE A 68 -5.51 -27.79 -25.16
C PHE A 68 -6.26 -29.01 -25.73
N GLN A 69 -5.92 -30.25 -25.32
CA GLN A 69 -6.59 -31.44 -25.82
C GLN A 69 -8.06 -31.40 -25.42
N ARG A 70 -8.90 -31.30 -26.45
CA ARG A 70 -10.35 -31.27 -26.31
C ARG A 70 -10.91 -32.68 -26.17
N PRO A 71 -12.11 -32.83 -25.58
CA PRO A 71 -12.79 -34.12 -25.52
C PRO A 71 -12.90 -34.75 -26.92
N LYS A 72 -12.61 -36.05 -27.02
CA LYS A 72 -12.68 -36.81 -28.27
C LYS A 72 -14.13 -36.94 -28.77
N GLU A 73 -14.25 -37.31 -30.04
CA GLU A 73 -15.51 -37.54 -30.75
C GLU A 73 -16.50 -38.47 -29.99
N ASP A 74 -16.01 -39.37 -29.15
CA ASP A 74 -16.85 -40.22 -28.28
C ASP A 74 -17.76 -39.42 -27.33
N ALA A 75 -17.38 -38.20 -26.94
CA ALA A 75 -18.19 -37.32 -26.11
C ALA A 75 -19.51 -36.89 -26.79
N PHE A 76 -19.53 -36.88 -28.14
CA PHE A 76 -20.72 -36.64 -28.96
C PHE A 76 -21.83 -37.66 -28.71
N MET A 77 -21.45 -38.94 -28.54
CA MET A 77 -22.42 -40.04 -28.35
C MET A 77 -23.05 -40.04 -26.95
N SER A 78 -22.43 -39.34 -26.00
CA SER A 78 -22.91 -39.20 -24.62
C SER A 78 -23.64 -37.89 -24.33
N ALA A 79 -23.74 -36.98 -25.30
CA ALA A 79 -24.37 -35.68 -25.10
C ALA A 79 -25.89 -35.86 -24.93
N ASN A 80 -26.46 -35.20 -23.91
CA ASN A 80 -27.90 -35.14 -23.74
C ASN A 80 -28.46 -33.97 -24.53
N PHE A 81 -29.31 -34.26 -25.51
CA PHE A 81 -29.95 -33.23 -26.34
C PHE A 81 -31.32 -33.68 -26.85
N PHE A 82 -32.11 -32.70 -27.30
CA PHE A 82 -33.32 -32.95 -28.08
C PHE A 82 -33.37 -32.05 -29.30
N ILE A 83 -34.22 -32.41 -30.26
CA ILE A 83 -34.37 -31.72 -31.53
C ILE A 83 -35.85 -31.44 -31.78
N VAL A 84 -36.17 -30.22 -32.20
CA VAL A 84 -37.49 -29.87 -32.72
C VAL A 84 -37.36 -29.52 -34.19
N THR A 85 -38.11 -30.22 -35.04
CA THR A 85 -38.10 -30.05 -36.50
C THR A 85 -39.39 -29.42 -36.97
N TYR A 86 -39.28 -28.40 -37.81
CA TYR A 86 -40.37 -27.65 -38.42
C TYR A 86 -40.38 -27.82 -39.95
N ASP A 87 -41.59 -27.79 -40.52
CA ASP A 87 -41.79 -27.74 -41.97
C ASP A 87 -41.58 -26.33 -42.54
N LYS A 88 -41.68 -26.21 -43.88
CA LYS A 88 -41.66 -24.93 -44.60
C LYS A 88 -42.73 -23.91 -44.16
N ASN A 89 -43.81 -24.37 -43.52
CA ASN A 89 -44.90 -23.53 -43.01
C ASN A 89 -44.71 -23.22 -41.51
N ASN A 90 -43.54 -23.52 -40.94
CA ASN A 90 -43.21 -23.35 -39.53
C ASN A 90 -44.11 -24.17 -38.58
N LYS A 91 -44.65 -25.31 -39.05
CA LYS A 91 -45.38 -26.29 -38.23
C LYS A 91 -44.42 -27.40 -37.80
N ILE A 92 -44.48 -27.79 -36.52
CA ILE A 92 -43.66 -28.88 -35.99
C ILE A 92 -44.03 -30.19 -36.71
N ILE A 93 -43.03 -30.85 -37.30
CA ILE A 93 -43.14 -32.17 -37.93
C ILE A 93 -42.72 -33.27 -36.96
N ASN A 94 -41.66 -33.04 -36.19
CA ASN A 94 -41.05 -34.05 -35.32
C ASN A 94 -40.40 -33.41 -34.09
N ILE A 95 -40.47 -34.10 -32.96
CA ILE A 95 -39.77 -33.78 -31.72
C ILE A 95 -39.02 -35.04 -31.29
N ASP A 96 -37.68 -35.00 -31.31
CA ASP A 96 -36.85 -36.12 -30.86
C ASP A 96 -36.27 -35.82 -29.48
N VAL A 97 -36.81 -36.48 -28.45
CA VAL A 97 -36.34 -36.44 -27.05
C VAL A 97 -35.61 -37.73 -26.63
N SER A 98 -35.33 -38.65 -27.55
CA SER A 98 -34.77 -39.98 -27.23
C SER A 98 -33.40 -39.93 -26.55
N ARG A 99 -32.65 -38.83 -26.76
CA ARG A 99 -31.32 -38.59 -26.21
C ARG A 99 -31.33 -37.70 -24.96
N ILE A 100 -32.50 -37.45 -24.37
CA ILE A 100 -32.61 -36.69 -23.13
C ILE A 100 -33.70 -37.26 -22.20
N PRO A 101 -33.31 -37.96 -21.11
CA PRO A 101 -34.30 -38.51 -20.18
C PRO A 101 -35.08 -37.45 -19.38
N SER A 102 -34.56 -36.22 -19.29
CA SER A 102 -35.11 -35.18 -18.40
C SER A 102 -36.16 -34.27 -19.04
N VAL A 103 -36.55 -34.49 -20.29
CA VAL A 103 -37.48 -33.62 -21.03
C VAL A 103 -38.47 -34.47 -21.82
N ASP A 104 -39.75 -34.14 -21.72
CA ASP A 104 -40.79 -34.75 -22.55
C ASP A 104 -41.12 -33.91 -23.80
N GLU A 105 -41.92 -34.44 -24.72
CA GLU A 105 -42.28 -33.75 -25.97
C GLU A 105 -43.04 -32.42 -25.73
N ASN A 106 -43.86 -32.34 -24.68
CA ASN A 106 -44.63 -31.14 -24.37
C ASN A 106 -43.73 -30.02 -23.85
N GLU A 107 -42.75 -30.36 -23.01
CA GLU A 107 -41.73 -29.44 -22.53
C GLU A 107 -40.81 -29.00 -23.67
N ALA A 108 -40.36 -29.93 -24.51
CA ALA A 108 -39.56 -29.63 -25.70
C ALA A 108 -40.29 -28.64 -26.63
N GLN A 109 -41.59 -28.83 -26.86
CA GLN A 109 -42.40 -27.90 -27.64
C GLN A 109 -42.44 -26.51 -26.99
N LYS A 110 -42.60 -26.41 -25.67
CA LYS A 110 -42.59 -25.12 -24.95
C LYS A 110 -41.24 -24.42 -25.07
N PHE A 111 -40.12 -25.15 -24.96
CA PHE A 111 -38.79 -24.57 -25.12
C PHE A 111 -38.53 -24.06 -26.53
N ALA A 112 -39.16 -24.66 -27.54
CA ALA A 112 -39.03 -24.26 -28.93
C ALA A 112 -39.98 -23.12 -29.35
N GLN A 113 -40.89 -22.68 -28.48
CA GLN A 113 -41.72 -21.51 -28.72
C GLN A 113 -40.89 -20.23 -28.60
N ASN A 114 -41.14 -19.26 -29.49
CA ASN A 114 -40.53 -17.93 -29.46
C ASN A 114 -39.00 -17.91 -29.60
N ILE A 115 -38.45 -18.81 -30.43
CA ILE A 115 -37.04 -18.77 -30.84
C ILE A 115 -36.92 -18.11 -32.21
N ASP A 116 -36.43 -16.88 -32.20
CA ASP A 116 -36.15 -16.08 -33.39
C ASP A 116 -34.65 -15.98 -33.70
N ASP A 117 -33.79 -16.14 -32.68
CA ASP A 117 -32.33 -16.08 -32.84
C ASP A 117 -31.75 -17.39 -33.39
N ILE A 118 -30.63 -17.27 -34.11
CA ILE A 118 -29.92 -18.42 -34.70
C ILE A 118 -29.28 -19.29 -33.61
N ASN A 119 -28.87 -18.70 -32.49
CA ASN A 119 -28.36 -19.41 -31.35
C ASN A 119 -28.72 -18.68 -30.07
N GLY A 120 -28.69 -19.39 -28.95
CA GLY A 120 -29.00 -18.78 -27.67
C GLY A 120 -29.04 -19.77 -26.54
N ARG A 121 -29.72 -19.36 -25.47
CA ARG A 121 -29.87 -20.16 -24.25
C ARG A 121 -31.29 -20.08 -23.72
N VAL A 122 -31.87 -21.23 -23.38
CA VAL A 122 -33.15 -21.32 -22.67
C VAL A 122 -32.94 -22.22 -21.47
N SER A 123 -33.12 -21.69 -20.26
CA SER A 123 -32.87 -22.42 -19.01
C SER A 123 -31.45 -23.01 -18.95
N LYS A 124 -31.31 -24.33 -18.80
CA LYS A 124 -30.07 -25.10 -18.83
C LYS A 124 -29.61 -25.48 -20.24
N PHE A 125 -30.42 -25.23 -21.26
CA PHE A 125 -30.14 -25.63 -22.63
C PHE A 125 -29.50 -24.51 -23.44
N ARG A 126 -28.47 -24.85 -24.21
CA ARG A 126 -28.00 -24.01 -25.32
C ARG A 126 -28.65 -24.51 -26.60
N TYR A 127 -29.10 -23.59 -27.43
CA TYR A 127 -29.77 -23.96 -28.67
C TYR A 127 -29.12 -23.33 -29.88
N GLU A 128 -29.24 -24.03 -31.02
CA GLU A 128 -28.81 -23.57 -32.32
C GLU A 128 -29.84 -23.97 -33.36
N VAL A 129 -30.13 -23.03 -34.25
CA VAL A 129 -31.12 -23.16 -35.32
C VAL A 129 -30.37 -23.37 -36.64
N ARG A 130 -30.79 -24.39 -37.38
CA ARG A 130 -30.37 -24.60 -38.78
C ARG A 130 -31.64 -24.63 -39.63
N GLN A 131 -31.67 -23.85 -40.70
CA GLN A 131 -32.83 -23.75 -41.58
C GLN A 131 -32.42 -23.70 -43.04
N ASN A 132 -33.27 -24.26 -43.90
CA ASN A 132 -33.23 -24.15 -45.36
C ASN A 132 -34.67 -23.96 -45.87
N ASP A 133 -34.85 -23.95 -47.19
CA ASP A 133 -36.15 -23.69 -47.83
C ASP A 133 -37.24 -24.75 -47.52
N TYR A 134 -36.87 -25.90 -46.95
CA TYR A 134 -37.75 -27.05 -46.78
C TYR A 134 -37.95 -27.47 -45.32
N LYS A 135 -36.96 -27.24 -44.46
CA LYS A 135 -36.94 -27.65 -43.06
C LYS A 135 -36.18 -26.65 -42.19
N LYS A 136 -36.66 -26.47 -40.96
CA LYS A 136 -35.97 -25.78 -39.87
C LYS A 136 -35.80 -26.76 -38.72
N ILE A 137 -34.60 -26.91 -38.19
CA ILE A 137 -34.33 -27.69 -36.98
C ILE A 137 -33.82 -26.76 -35.88
N ILE A 138 -34.20 -27.07 -34.65
CA ILE A 138 -33.66 -26.45 -33.46
C ILE A 138 -33.09 -27.56 -32.59
N VAL A 139 -31.78 -27.53 -32.37
CA VAL A 139 -31.08 -28.46 -31.49
C VAL A 139 -30.92 -27.82 -30.13
N PHE A 140 -31.26 -28.54 -29.07
CA PHE A 140 -31.10 -28.10 -27.68
C PHE A 140 -30.15 -29.04 -26.95
N LEU A 141 -28.98 -28.53 -26.57
CA LEU A 141 -27.96 -29.27 -25.82
C LEU A 141 -28.06 -28.96 -24.32
N ASP A 142 -28.13 -30.00 -23.48
CA ASP A 142 -28.08 -29.83 -22.02
C ASP A 142 -26.67 -29.42 -21.59
N THR A 143 -26.56 -28.23 -21.00
CA THR A 143 -25.28 -27.68 -20.52
C THR A 143 -25.11 -27.72 -19.00
N SER A 144 -25.88 -28.58 -18.31
CA SER A 144 -25.85 -28.66 -16.84
C SER A 144 -24.47 -29.00 -16.28
N ALA A 145 -23.75 -29.92 -16.92
CA ALA A 145 -22.42 -30.34 -16.48
C ALA A 145 -21.41 -29.19 -16.59
N GLU A 146 -21.52 -28.37 -17.64
CA GLU A 146 -20.68 -27.21 -17.92
C GLU A 146 -20.98 -26.08 -16.93
N ILE A 147 -22.25 -25.83 -16.58
CA ILE A 147 -22.62 -24.89 -15.51
C ILE A 147 -21.95 -25.30 -14.20
N ILE A 148 -22.03 -26.58 -13.84
CA ILE A 148 -21.39 -27.11 -12.64
C ILE A 148 -19.87 -26.94 -12.73
N SER A 149 -19.26 -27.15 -13.90
CA SER A 149 -17.84 -26.93 -14.14
C SER A 149 -17.44 -25.47 -13.90
N TYR A 150 -18.23 -24.51 -14.41
CA TYR A 150 -18.00 -23.08 -14.16
C TYR A 150 -18.02 -22.75 -12.67
N LEU A 151 -19.03 -23.23 -11.95
CA LEU A 151 -19.14 -22.99 -10.50
C LEU A 151 -17.99 -23.63 -9.72
N ARG A 152 -17.55 -24.83 -10.09
CA ARG A 152 -16.40 -25.49 -9.45
C ARG A 152 -15.12 -24.68 -9.59
N VAL A 153 -14.80 -24.23 -10.81
CA VAL A 153 -13.60 -23.42 -11.05
C VAL A 153 -13.69 -22.07 -10.33
N LEU A 154 -14.87 -21.44 -10.33
CA LEU A 154 -15.10 -20.19 -9.60
C LEU A 154 -14.86 -20.35 -8.09
N LEU A 155 -15.45 -21.37 -7.47
CA LEU A 155 -15.30 -21.63 -6.04
C LEU A 155 -13.87 -22.03 -5.67
N LEU A 156 -13.23 -22.90 -6.46
CA LEU A 156 -11.87 -23.37 -6.19
C LEU A 156 -10.84 -22.25 -6.35
N SER A 157 -10.96 -21.43 -7.40
CA SER A 157 -10.11 -20.26 -7.59
C SER A 157 -10.33 -19.21 -6.50
N GLY A 158 -11.58 -18.98 -6.07
CA GLY A 158 -11.90 -18.10 -4.94
C GLY A 158 -11.29 -18.58 -3.61
N ALA A 159 -11.39 -19.87 -3.30
CA ALA A 159 -10.80 -20.45 -2.11
C ALA A 159 -9.26 -20.34 -2.11
N LEU A 160 -8.61 -20.65 -3.23
CA LEU A 160 -7.17 -20.48 -3.39
C LEU A 160 -6.75 -19.01 -3.23
N GLY A 161 -7.55 -18.10 -3.80
CA GLY A 161 -7.36 -16.66 -3.67
C GLY A 161 -7.38 -16.18 -2.22
N LEU A 162 -8.33 -16.67 -1.41
CA LEU A 162 -8.41 -16.36 0.03
C LEU A 162 -7.20 -16.89 0.80
N ILE A 163 -6.77 -18.12 0.51
CA ILE A 163 -5.57 -18.71 1.13
C ILE A 163 -4.33 -17.85 0.81
N CYS A 164 -4.14 -17.52 -0.47
CA CYS A 164 -3.03 -16.66 -0.91
C CYS A 164 -3.09 -15.28 -0.25
N TRP A 165 -4.28 -14.69 -0.13
CA TRP A 165 -4.47 -13.40 0.50
C TRP A 165 -4.08 -13.42 1.99
N LEU A 166 -4.48 -14.46 2.73
CA LEU A 166 -4.11 -14.63 4.15
C LEU A 166 -2.62 -14.88 4.34
N LEU A 167 -1.99 -15.67 3.46
CA LEU A 167 -0.54 -15.88 3.46
C LEU A 167 0.20 -14.57 3.20
N MET A 168 -0.23 -13.79 2.20
CA MET A 168 0.36 -12.47 1.90
C MET A 168 0.17 -11.49 3.05
N LEU A 169 -1.00 -11.47 3.68
CA LEU A 169 -1.24 -10.65 4.87
C LEU A 169 -0.24 -10.99 5.99
N THR A 170 -0.07 -12.28 6.27
CA THR A 170 0.86 -12.76 7.29
C THR A 170 2.30 -12.36 6.98
N LEU A 171 2.73 -12.54 5.72
CA LEU A 171 4.05 -12.16 5.25
C LEU A 171 4.28 -10.65 5.37
N VAL A 172 3.33 -9.83 4.92
CA VAL A 172 3.40 -8.36 5.00
C VAL A 172 3.47 -7.90 6.45
N ILE A 173 2.74 -8.54 7.37
CA ILE A 173 2.84 -8.24 8.82
C ILE A 173 4.25 -8.54 9.35
N ILE A 174 4.82 -9.70 8.99
CA ILE A 174 6.18 -10.08 9.42
C ILE A 174 7.22 -9.10 8.86
N LEU A 175 7.17 -8.81 7.56
CA LEU A 175 8.09 -7.88 6.90
C LEU A 175 7.93 -6.46 7.45
N SER A 176 6.69 -6.00 7.70
CA SER A 176 6.41 -4.68 8.28
C SER A 176 7.00 -4.55 9.68
N LYS A 177 6.90 -5.60 10.52
CA LYS A 177 7.56 -5.63 11.83
C LYS A 177 9.08 -5.58 11.68
N LYS A 178 9.66 -6.41 10.81
CA LYS A 178 11.11 -6.51 10.60
C LYS A 178 11.71 -5.23 10.03
N ALA A 179 11.01 -4.53 9.14
CA ALA A 179 11.48 -3.30 8.50
C ALA A 179 11.31 -2.04 9.36
N ILE A 180 10.30 -1.99 10.23
CA ILE A 180 9.96 -0.78 11.00
C ILE A 180 10.50 -0.80 12.43
N CYS A 181 10.72 -1.98 13.04
CA CYS A 181 11.38 -2.08 14.35
C CYS A 181 12.79 -1.44 14.41
N PRO A 182 13.69 -1.55 13.40
CA PRO A 182 15.04 -0.99 13.53
C PRO A 182 15.10 0.54 13.47
N ILE A 183 14.01 1.24 13.15
CA ILE A 183 13.98 2.72 13.16
C ILE A 183 13.68 3.27 14.57
N ALA A 184 13.02 2.49 15.43
CA ALA A 184 12.70 2.91 16.80
C ALA A 184 13.89 2.74 17.77
N GLU A 185 14.87 1.92 17.41
CA GLU A 185 15.97 1.52 18.30
C GLU A 185 17.18 2.48 18.27
N SER A 186 17.23 3.39 17.29
CA SER A 186 18.08 4.60 17.39
C SER A 186 17.47 5.67 18.33
N VAL A 187 16.31 5.38 18.93
CA VAL A 187 15.62 6.21 19.93
C VAL A 187 15.57 5.48 21.29
N VAL A 188 16.66 4.85 21.69
CA VAL A 188 16.77 4.30 23.05
C VAL A 188 17.21 5.42 23.99
N CYS A 189 16.33 5.83 24.91
CA CYS A 189 16.74 6.63 26.05
C CYS A 189 17.68 5.79 26.91
N GLN A 190 18.88 6.32 27.15
CA GLN A 190 19.87 5.69 28.01
C GLN A 190 20.33 6.69 29.07
N LYS A 191 20.81 6.18 30.20
CA LYS A 191 21.49 7.00 31.20
C LYS A 191 22.89 7.32 30.70
N PHE A 192 23.22 8.59 30.60
CA PHE A 192 24.56 9.06 30.26
C PHE A 192 24.94 10.27 31.11
N SER A 193 26.24 10.54 31.23
CA SER A 193 26.75 11.73 31.90
C SER A 193 26.50 12.97 31.03
N LEU A 194 25.58 13.81 31.47
CA LEU A 194 25.28 15.09 30.81
C LEU A 194 26.42 16.07 30.98
N SER A 195 27.10 16.02 32.13
CA SER A 195 28.29 16.84 32.42
C SER A 195 29.40 16.59 31.41
N ASP A 196 29.75 15.32 31.16
CA ASP A 196 30.81 14.96 30.22
C ASP A 196 30.44 15.33 28.78
N MET A 197 29.19 15.10 28.39
CA MET A 197 28.70 15.49 27.06
C MET A 197 28.73 17.01 26.86
N ALA A 198 28.32 17.79 27.87
CA ALA A 198 28.33 19.24 27.80
C ALA A 198 29.75 19.78 27.63
N LEU A 199 30.72 19.21 28.36
CA LEU A 199 32.15 19.53 28.21
C LEU A 199 32.66 19.15 26.82
N GLU A 200 32.46 17.89 26.41
CA GLU A 200 32.93 17.36 25.12
C GLU A 200 32.42 18.18 23.93
N VAL A 201 31.12 18.52 23.91
CA VAL A 201 30.54 19.33 22.85
C VAL A 201 31.07 20.76 22.94
N SER A 202 31.20 21.34 24.13
CA SER A 202 31.73 22.70 24.28
C SER A 202 33.17 22.82 23.77
N ASP A 203 34.01 21.82 24.04
CA ASP A 203 35.40 21.77 23.59
C ASP A 203 35.51 21.84 22.06
N SER A 204 34.58 21.20 21.34
CA SER A 204 34.54 21.24 19.87
C SER A 204 34.27 22.63 19.28
N PHE A 205 33.78 23.58 20.07
CA PHE A 205 33.52 24.96 19.65
C PHE A 205 34.60 25.96 20.11
N LEU A 206 35.55 25.56 20.96
CA LEU A 206 36.59 26.46 21.49
C LEU A 206 37.41 27.14 20.39
N GLU A 207 37.79 26.39 19.35
CA GLU A 207 38.53 26.95 18.21
C GLU A 207 37.71 28.02 17.47
N SER A 208 36.42 27.76 17.25
CA SER A 208 35.51 28.71 16.58
C SER A 208 35.28 29.97 17.41
N MET A 209 35.27 29.86 18.75
CA MET A 209 35.20 31.00 19.67
C MET A 209 36.51 31.81 19.65
N ALA A 210 37.65 31.13 19.68
CA ALA A 210 38.97 31.76 19.66
C ALA A 210 39.21 32.57 18.38
N LEU A 211 38.76 32.08 17.22
CA LEU A 211 38.85 32.82 15.94
C LEU A 211 38.14 34.18 15.95
N LYS A 212 37.12 34.35 16.82
CA LYS A 212 36.39 35.61 17.01
C LYS A 212 36.78 36.35 18.29
N ASN A 213 37.82 35.87 18.98
CA ASN A 213 38.23 36.36 20.28
C ASN A 213 37.10 36.37 21.33
N ILE A 214 36.19 35.39 21.28
CA ILE A 214 35.07 35.28 22.22
C ILE A 214 35.57 34.59 23.49
N ALA A 215 35.33 35.22 24.65
CA ALA A 215 35.55 34.59 25.94
C ALA A 215 34.50 33.49 26.20
N PHE A 216 34.93 32.37 26.78
CA PHE A 216 34.03 31.27 27.12
C PHE A 216 34.14 30.92 28.60
N GLU A 217 33.03 31.04 29.31
CA GLU A 217 32.93 30.70 30.73
C GLU A 217 32.05 29.46 30.91
N THR A 218 32.57 28.44 31.60
CA THR A 218 31.81 27.23 31.91
C THR A 218 31.66 27.05 33.40
N LYS A 219 30.44 26.68 33.81
CA LYS A 219 30.12 26.26 35.17
C LYS A 219 29.27 25.01 35.12
N ILE A 220 29.93 23.86 34.95
CA ILE A 220 29.29 22.56 34.82
C ILE A 220 29.48 21.79 36.12
N GLU A 221 28.38 21.49 36.80
CA GLU A 221 28.39 20.60 37.97
C GLU A 221 28.68 19.16 37.52
N SER A 222 29.50 18.44 38.28
CA SER A 222 29.91 17.07 37.95
C SER A 222 28.78 16.07 38.19
N ASP A 223 28.89 14.89 37.56
CA ASP A 223 28.03 13.72 37.85
C ASP A 223 26.52 13.93 37.60
N ILE A 224 26.14 14.87 36.74
CA ILE A 224 24.74 15.04 36.34
C ILE A 224 24.41 13.98 35.28
N ILE A 225 23.55 13.03 35.65
CA ILE A 225 23.08 11.97 34.76
C ILE A 225 21.69 12.30 34.22
N LEU A 226 21.53 12.20 32.91
CA LEU A 226 20.25 12.35 32.21
C LEU A 226 19.84 11.02 31.57
N ASN A 227 18.55 10.68 31.65
CA ASN A 227 17.99 9.54 30.92
C ASN A 227 17.25 10.03 29.69
N ALA A 228 17.93 10.10 28.55
CA ALA A 228 17.41 10.64 27.30
C ALA A 228 18.09 9.98 26.10
N ASN A 229 17.66 10.34 24.89
CA ASN A 229 18.42 10.02 23.68
C ASN A 229 19.70 10.88 23.65
N SER A 230 20.86 10.26 23.82
CA SER A 230 22.15 10.96 23.89
C SER A 230 22.47 11.78 22.63
N GLU A 231 22.13 11.26 21.45
CA GLU A 231 22.38 11.96 20.18
C GLU A 231 21.51 13.22 20.04
N ASN A 232 20.25 13.15 20.45
CA ASN A 232 19.38 14.32 20.46
C ASN A 232 19.89 15.39 21.43
N ILE A 233 20.36 15.00 22.62
CA ILE A 233 20.89 15.96 23.60
C ILE A 233 22.22 16.55 23.13
N ARG A 234 23.09 15.76 22.49
CA ARG A 234 24.31 16.25 21.83
C ARG A 234 23.97 17.25 20.72
N GLN A 235 22.96 16.96 19.93
CA GLN A 235 22.45 17.87 18.90
C GLN A 235 21.88 19.16 19.50
N LEU A 236 21.19 19.09 20.64
CA LEU A 236 20.69 20.26 21.36
C LEU A 236 21.84 21.21 21.75
N PHE A 237 22.90 20.70 22.40
CA PHE A 237 24.07 21.51 22.73
C PHE A 237 24.73 22.10 21.48
N SER A 238 24.90 21.28 20.44
CA SER A 238 25.51 21.72 19.18
C SER A 238 24.73 22.86 18.54
N ILE A 239 23.39 22.78 18.50
CA ILE A 239 22.52 23.84 17.96
C ILE A 239 22.66 25.12 18.79
N LEU A 240 22.67 25.02 20.10
CA LEU A 240 22.71 26.19 20.98
C LEU A 240 24.08 26.89 20.94
N LEU A 241 25.17 26.13 21.00
CA LEU A 241 26.53 26.66 20.91
C LEU A 241 26.83 27.22 19.52
N ASP A 242 26.41 26.55 18.45
CA ASP A 242 26.54 27.08 17.09
C ASP A 242 25.81 28.42 16.92
N ASN A 243 24.59 28.55 17.48
CA ASN A 243 23.90 29.83 17.51
C ASN A 243 24.66 30.88 18.34
N ALA A 244 25.15 30.51 19.54
CA ALA A 244 25.92 31.43 20.37
C ALA A 244 27.17 31.95 19.63
N VAL A 245 27.97 31.08 19.01
CA VAL A 245 29.17 31.47 18.24
C VAL A 245 28.80 32.34 17.03
N LYS A 246 27.69 32.04 16.34
CA LYS A 246 27.27 32.81 15.15
C LYS A 246 26.82 34.23 15.50
N TYR A 247 26.10 34.40 16.60
CA TYR A 247 25.45 35.66 16.96
C TYR A 247 26.17 36.46 18.05
N THR A 248 27.26 35.93 18.62
CA THR A 248 28.16 36.70 19.46
C THR A 248 29.12 37.51 18.60
N ASP A 249 29.28 38.79 18.97
CA ASP A 249 30.19 39.73 18.33
C ASP A 249 31.65 39.48 18.75
N GLU A 250 32.60 40.06 18.02
CA GLU A 250 34.03 39.93 18.35
C GLU A 250 34.32 40.50 19.74
N ASN A 251 35.15 39.83 20.53
CA ASN A 251 35.41 40.15 21.94
C ASN A 251 34.21 39.99 22.88
N GLY A 252 33.15 39.31 22.43
CA GLY A 252 32.01 38.97 23.27
C GLY A 252 32.28 37.86 24.29
N LEU A 253 31.25 37.47 25.01
CA LEU A 253 31.27 36.42 26.03
C LEU A 253 30.14 35.42 25.78
N ILE A 254 30.47 34.13 25.81
CA ILE A 254 29.52 33.02 25.90
C ILE A 254 29.71 32.36 27.28
N SER A 255 28.61 32.12 28.00
CA SER A 255 28.65 31.40 29.28
C SER A 255 27.70 30.22 29.26
N LEU A 256 28.20 29.02 29.62
CA LEU A 256 27.40 27.81 29.77
C LEU A 256 27.42 27.36 31.23
N SER A 257 26.24 27.26 31.85
CA SER A 257 26.09 26.60 33.14
C SER A 257 25.15 25.41 33.09
N LEU A 258 25.57 24.32 33.74
CA LEU A 258 24.78 23.12 33.93
C LEU A 258 24.75 22.82 35.43
N THR A 259 23.55 22.84 36.01
CA THR A 259 23.36 22.64 37.46
C THR A 259 22.17 21.74 37.72
N LYS A 260 22.19 21.05 38.86
CA LYS A 260 21.07 20.25 39.35
C LYS A 260 20.43 20.94 40.55
N SER A 261 19.14 21.25 40.43
CA SER A 261 18.36 21.89 41.50
C SER A 261 17.12 21.05 41.79
N ASP A 262 17.07 20.47 42.99
CA ASP A 262 16.05 19.51 43.41
C ASP A 262 15.89 18.32 42.43
N LYS A 263 14.76 18.28 41.71
CA LYS A 263 14.44 17.26 40.70
C LYS A 263 14.77 17.69 39.28
N ASN A 264 15.15 18.95 39.09
CA ASN A 264 15.32 19.54 37.78
C ASN A 264 16.79 19.66 37.41
N ILE A 265 17.07 19.46 36.13
CA ILE A 265 18.38 19.76 35.55
C ILE A 265 18.25 21.07 34.78
N ILE A 266 19.04 22.07 35.15
CA ILE A 266 18.97 23.41 34.57
C ILE A 266 20.21 23.63 33.71
N ILE A 267 19.98 23.91 32.43
CA ILE A 267 21.01 24.33 31.48
C ILE A 267 20.72 25.80 31.15
N ASP A 268 21.71 26.65 31.36
CA ASP A 268 21.67 28.06 31.02
C ASP A 268 22.83 28.38 30.08
N LEU A 269 22.50 28.68 28.82
CA LEU A 269 23.46 29.18 27.84
C LEU A 269 23.17 30.65 27.59
N GLN A 270 24.16 31.50 27.83
CA GLN A 270 24.07 32.94 27.57
C GLN A 270 25.14 33.37 26.59
N ASN A 271 24.82 34.38 25.80
CA ASN A 271 25.83 35.04 24.99
C ASN A 271 25.56 36.54 24.89
N THR A 272 26.62 37.33 24.76
CA THR A 272 26.53 38.75 24.47
C THR A 272 26.16 38.98 23.01
N CYS A 273 25.33 39.98 22.75
CA CYS A 273 24.96 40.42 21.41
C CYS A 273 24.70 41.92 21.47
N GLU A 274 25.46 42.71 20.70
CA GLU A 274 25.39 44.17 20.70
C GLU A 274 24.04 44.68 20.18
N THR A 275 23.48 43.98 19.19
CA THR A 275 22.16 44.29 18.63
C THR A 275 21.17 43.18 18.91
N LEU A 276 20.34 43.35 19.93
CA LEU A 276 19.25 42.42 20.21
C LEU A 276 18.10 42.58 19.20
N PRO A 277 17.46 41.47 18.80
CA PRO A 277 16.25 41.54 17.99
C PRO A 277 15.12 42.29 18.71
N TYR A 278 14.49 43.27 18.05
CA TYR A 278 13.32 43.98 18.57
C TYR A 278 12.02 43.16 18.39
N ILE A 279 12.03 41.94 18.87
CA ILE A 279 10.90 41.00 18.75
C ILE A 279 10.67 40.27 20.06
N ASN A 280 9.49 39.66 20.20
CA ASN A 280 9.26 38.71 21.27
C ASN A 280 10.28 37.55 21.13
N PRO A 281 11.10 37.28 22.17
CA PRO A 281 12.09 36.21 22.17
C PRO A 281 11.51 34.84 21.76
N GLU A 282 10.25 34.55 22.09
CA GLU A 282 9.62 33.26 21.78
C GLU A 282 9.53 32.98 20.28
N LYS A 283 9.45 34.03 19.44
CA LYS A 283 9.44 33.89 17.97
C LYS A 283 10.76 33.36 17.41
N LEU A 284 11.84 33.39 18.17
CA LEU A 284 13.13 32.79 17.76
C LEU A 284 13.03 31.26 17.60
N PHE A 285 12.01 30.62 18.18
CA PHE A 285 11.76 29.19 18.01
C PHE A 285 10.90 28.85 16.78
N ASP A 286 10.37 29.85 16.07
CA ASP A 286 9.55 29.63 14.88
C ASP A 286 10.40 29.11 13.73
N ARG A 287 9.88 28.10 13.00
CA ARG A 287 10.57 27.52 11.85
C ARG A 287 10.77 28.59 10.77
N PHE A 288 11.98 28.62 10.22
CA PHE A 288 12.40 29.54 9.14
C PHE A 288 12.47 31.01 9.57
N TYR A 289 12.27 31.32 10.85
CA TYR A 289 12.34 32.68 11.34
C TYR A 289 13.79 33.14 11.56
N ARG A 290 14.11 34.37 11.11
CA ARG A 290 15.40 35.03 11.35
C ARG A 290 15.14 36.52 11.63
N ALA A 291 15.78 37.07 12.67
CA ALA A 291 15.63 38.47 13.06
C ALA A 291 16.22 39.45 12.02
N ASP A 292 17.34 39.08 11.37
CA ASP A 292 18.01 39.93 10.39
C ASP A 292 17.91 39.39 8.96
N LYS A 293 17.21 40.13 8.09
CA LYS A 293 17.15 39.90 6.64
C LYS A 293 18.39 40.39 5.87
N ALA A 294 19.28 41.16 6.51
CA ALA A 294 20.48 41.74 5.87
C ALA A 294 21.76 40.89 6.05
N ARG A 295 21.86 40.09 7.12
CA ARG A 295 23.03 39.24 7.44
C ARG A 295 23.01 37.88 6.71
N THR A 296 22.05 37.70 5.80
CA THR A 296 21.53 36.40 5.33
C THR A 296 22.39 35.73 4.25
N GLN A 297 23.24 36.48 3.53
CA GLN A 297 24.08 35.91 2.46
C GLN A 297 25.43 35.36 2.92
N LYS A 298 25.96 35.78 4.09
CA LYS A 298 27.30 35.35 4.56
C LYS A 298 27.30 34.17 5.56
N THR A 299 26.20 33.89 6.25
CA THR A 299 26.18 32.97 7.43
C THR A 299 25.39 31.67 7.25
N GLY A 300 24.85 31.39 6.04
CA GLY A 300 24.51 30.03 5.59
C GLY A 300 23.42 29.21 6.33
N GLY A 301 22.63 29.79 7.24
CA GLY A 301 21.62 29.05 8.02
C GLY A 301 20.18 29.11 7.48
N TYR A 302 19.47 27.97 7.42
CA TYR A 302 18.07 27.88 6.98
C TYR A 302 17.01 28.29 8.04
N GLY A 303 17.41 28.73 9.24
CA GLY A 303 16.46 29.14 10.30
C GLY A 303 15.70 27.97 10.96
N ILE A 304 16.30 26.77 10.94
CA ILE A 304 15.66 25.53 11.45
C ILE A 304 16.16 25.17 12.87
N GLY A 305 17.38 25.60 13.23
CA GLY A 305 18.09 25.14 14.45
C GLY A 305 17.28 25.27 15.74
N LEU A 306 16.89 26.48 16.16
CA LEU A 306 16.20 26.67 17.44
C LEU A 306 14.83 25.96 17.51
N SER A 307 14.13 25.84 16.38
CA SER A 307 12.89 25.06 16.33
C SER A 307 13.12 23.56 16.58
N VAL A 308 14.27 23.03 16.16
CA VAL A 308 14.70 21.65 16.44
C VAL A 308 15.12 21.51 17.89
N ALA A 309 15.86 22.48 18.45
CA ALA A 309 16.20 22.51 19.87
C ALA A 309 14.94 22.45 20.76
N LYS A 310 13.92 23.24 20.44
CA LYS A 310 12.62 23.20 21.15
C LYS A 310 11.93 21.85 21.02
N ALA A 311 11.97 21.22 19.85
CA ALA A 311 11.40 19.89 19.65
C ALA A 311 12.13 18.81 20.47
N ILE A 312 13.47 18.87 20.55
CA ILE A 312 14.28 17.95 21.36
C ILE A 312 13.94 18.07 22.84
N VAL A 313 13.87 19.30 23.36
CA VAL A 313 13.56 19.55 24.78
C VAL A 313 12.15 19.07 25.13
N ASN A 314 11.16 19.41 24.28
CA ASN A 314 9.79 18.96 24.48
C ASN A 314 9.64 17.44 24.43
N ALA A 315 10.44 16.75 23.61
CA ALA A 315 10.43 15.28 23.53
C ALA A 315 10.92 14.60 24.82
N GLN A 316 11.64 15.33 25.68
CA GLN A 316 12.06 14.87 27.01
C GLN A 316 11.16 15.41 28.14
N ASN A 317 9.97 15.96 27.80
CA ASN A 317 9.08 16.66 28.74
C ASN A 317 9.72 17.87 29.44
N GLY A 318 10.84 18.38 28.93
CA GLY A 318 11.49 19.57 29.46
C GLY A 318 10.86 20.85 28.92
N LYS A 319 11.35 21.99 29.42
CA LYS A 319 10.94 23.33 28.97
C LYS A 319 12.16 24.14 28.54
N ILE A 320 12.12 24.71 27.33
CA ILE A 320 13.11 25.70 26.86
C ILE A 320 12.46 27.08 26.81
N THR A 321 13.19 28.09 27.29
CA THR A 321 12.78 29.50 27.30
C THR A 321 13.95 30.36 26.85
N VAL A 322 13.65 31.57 26.36
CA VAL A 322 14.66 32.54 25.92
C VAL A 322 14.30 33.92 26.42
N ASN A 323 15.26 34.62 26.99
CA ASN A 323 15.10 35.95 27.58
C ASN A 323 16.24 36.89 27.18
N TYR A 324 15.96 38.18 27.09
CA TYR A 324 16.97 39.22 26.98
C TYR A 324 17.37 39.75 28.36
N ILE A 325 18.67 39.89 28.60
CA ILE A 325 19.25 40.37 29.85
C ILE A 325 20.07 41.63 29.54
N ASN A 326 19.86 42.70 30.30
CA ASN A 326 20.67 43.94 30.29
C ASN A 326 20.94 44.55 28.90
N ASN A 327 19.97 44.49 27.98
CA ASN A 327 20.02 45.02 26.61
C ASN A 327 21.17 44.52 25.70
N ASN A 328 22.05 43.63 26.19
CA ASN A 328 23.22 43.17 25.46
C ASN A 328 23.49 41.66 25.62
N LYS A 329 22.60 40.92 26.29
CA LYS A 329 22.72 39.47 26.47
C LYS A 329 21.42 38.78 26.12
N ILE A 330 21.55 37.59 25.54
CA ILE A 330 20.46 36.65 25.34
C ILE A 330 20.75 35.39 26.15
N CYS A 331 19.73 34.83 26.79
CA CYS A 331 19.84 33.64 27.61
C CYS A 331 18.82 32.60 27.16
N PHE A 332 19.30 31.41 26.82
CA PHE A 332 18.50 30.21 26.59
C PHE A 332 18.55 29.34 27.85
N LYS A 333 17.40 29.18 28.49
CA LYS A 333 17.21 28.38 29.70
C LYS A 333 16.42 27.12 29.40
N ILE A 334 16.99 25.97 29.70
CA ILE A 334 16.38 24.64 29.55
C ILE A 334 16.23 23.99 30.92
N ILE A 335 15.06 23.40 31.15
CA ILE A 335 14.73 22.66 32.36
C ILE A 335 14.33 21.23 31.97
N PHE A 336 15.25 20.31 32.29
CA PHE A 336 15.10 18.89 32.66
C PHE A 336 13.95 18.62 33.63
#